data_AF-A0A246L004-F1
#
_entry.id   AF-A0A246L004-F1
#
_cell.length_a   1.000
_cell.length_b   1.000
_cell.length_c   1.000
_cell.angle_alpha   90.00
_cell.angle_beta   90.00
_cell.angle_gamma   90.00
#
_symmetry.space_group_name_H-M   'P 1'
#
loop_
_entity.id
_entity.type
_entity.pdbx_description
1 polymer ?
#
loop_
_entity_poly.entity_id
_entity_poly.type
_entity_poly.pdbx_seq_one_letter_code
_entity_poly.pdbx_strand_id
1 'polypeptide(L)'
;MVLLPLLMGGCGTPAPQMYGDGFPIAKPMDLVHAGATVEARFELPPPWEKDPKPRTFLIGFRTGGPAKRPDMKPGDVDFLEEARIPLKVQLWKLEGETETPIALQVLNRDLPAVWQGSRYQPAKGDVYEYRSAVGADSNSLVNAGKYDISLAYREYEVARADSGDLTAGKYRLKVTNLQANPDVAHLNFELLVANYNVK
;
A
#
# COMPACT_ATOMS: atom_id res chain seq x y z
N MET A 1 -22.33 -60.90 -13.03
CA MET A 1 -23.03 -59.63 -12.81
C MET A 1 -22.30 -58.90 -11.70
N VAL A 2 -21.46 -57.93 -12.04
CA VAL A 2 -20.58 -57.21 -11.10
C VAL A 2 -21.20 -55.83 -10.86
N LEU A 3 -21.50 -55.53 -9.60
CA LEU A 3 -21.94 -54.21 -9.13
C LEU A 3 -20.72 -53.29 -8.98
N LEU A 4 -20.73 -52.15 -9.67
CA LEU A 4 -19.80 -51.04 -9.46
C LEU A 4 -20.49 -49.96 -8.62
N PRO A 5 -19.89 -49.50 -7.50
CA PRO A 5 -20.38 -48.33 -6.80
C PRO A 5 -19.81 -47.06 -7.44
N LEU A 6 -20.71 -46.15 -7.83
CA LEU A 6 -20.36 -44.77 -8.19
C LEU A 6 -19.98 -44.01 -6.91
N LEU A 7 -18.68 -43.76 -6.74
CA LEU A 7 -18.17 -42.80 -5.77
C LEU A 7 -18.47 -41.38 -6.30
N MET A 8 -19.49 -40.73 -5.73
CA MET A 8 -19.66 -39.28 -5.83
C MET A 8 -18.54 -38.60 -5.04
N GLY A 9 -17.47 -38.22 -5.73
CA GLY A 9 -16.44 -37.32 -5.21
C GLY A 9 -17.03 -35.94 -5.00
N GLY A 10 -16.97 -35.45 -3.76
CA GLY A 10 -17.55 -34.18 -3.34
C GLY A 10 -17.01 -32.97 -4.12
N CYS A 11 -17.92 -32.08 -4.47
CA CYS A 11 -17.59 -30.72 -4.86
C CYS A 11 -16.94 -30.01 -3.67
N GLY A 12 -15.62 -30.04 -3.61
CA GLY A 12 -14.87 -29.03 -2.86
C GLY A 12 -15.16 -27.69 -3.53
N THR A 13 -15.92 -26.82 -2.87
CA THR A 13 -16.08 -25.43 -3.27
C THR A 13 -14.67 -24.85 -3.43
N PRO A 14 -14.28 -24.35 -4.60
CA PRO A 14 -13.01 -23.64 -4.72
C PRO A 14 -13.06 -22.45 -3.75
N ALA A 15 -12.01 -22.29 -2.96
CA ALA A 15 -11.84 -21.09 -2.14
C ALA A 15 -12.10 -19.85 -3.03
N PRO A 16 -12.77 -18.80 -2.51
CA PRO A 16 -13.01 -17.59 -3.31
C PRO A 16 -11.68 -17.13 -3.90
N GLN A 17 -11.58 -17.09 -5.22
CA GLN A 17 -10.41 -16.50 -5.87
C GLN A 17 -10.36 -15.04 -5.44
N MET A 18 -9.43 -14.71 -4.55
CA MET A 18 -9.18 -13.32 -4.17
C MET A 18 -8.85 -12.54 -5.43
N TYR A 19 -9.56 -11.44 -5.64
CA TYR A 19 -9.26 -10.54 -6.75
C TYR A 19 -7.88 -9.90 -6.54
N GLY A 20 -6.94 -10.26 -7.41
CA GLY A 20 -5.62 -9.64 -7.47
C GLY A 20 -4.70 -9.98 -6.29
N ASP A 21 -3.99 -8.97 -5.80
CA ASP A 21 -2.96 -9.07 -4.78
C ASP A 21 -3.52 -9.19 -3.34
N GLY A 22 -4.83 -8.97 -3.15
CA GLY A 22 -5.48 -8.89 -1.83
C GLY A 22 -5.10 -7.64 -1.04
N PHE A 23 -5.81 -7.37 0.07
CA PHE A 23 -5.59 -6.21 0.93
C PHE A 23 -5.23 -6.66 2.37
N PRO A 24 -4.24 -6.03 3.06
CA PRO A 24 -3.35 -4.95 2.61
C PRO A 24 -2.38 -5.39 1.52
N ILE A 25 -1.64 -4.47 0.90
CA ILE A 25 -0.66 -4.75 -0.17
C ILE A 25 0.77 -4.52 0.35
N ALA A 26 1.62 -5.50 0.11
CA ALA A 26 3.08 -5.40 0.17
C ALA A 26 3.62 -6.11 -1.08
N LYS A 27 4.30 -5.38 -1.96
CA LYS A 27 4.75 -5.92 -3.25
C LYS A 27 6.07 -5.27 -3.67
N PRO A 28 7.04 -5.99 -4.25
CA PRO A 28 8.29 -5.39 -4.70
C PRO A 28 8.05 -4.15 -5.58
N MET A 29 8.78 -3.09 -5.28
CA MET A 29 8.75 -1.83 -6.00
C MET A 29 10.19 -1.43 -6.33
N ASP A 30 10.41 -0.98 -7.55
CA ASP A 30 11.71 -0.47 -7.98
C ASP A 30 11.75 1.06 -7.82
N LEU A 31 12.46 1.50 -6.79
CA LEU A 31 12.78 2.92 -6.57
C LEU A 31 14.15 3.31 -7.15
N VAL A 32 14.89 2.38 -7.74
CA VAL A 32 16.24 2.62 -8.26
C VAL A 32 16.16 3.18 -9.68
N HIS A 33 15.24 2.67 -10.51
CA HIS A 33 15.14 3.05 -11.92
C HIS A 33 13.97 3.99 -12.20
N ALA A 34 14.23 5.08 -12.90
CA ALA A 34 13.19 5.98 -13.41
C ALA A 34 12.30 5.25 -14.44
N GLY A 35 11.01 5.53 -14.41
CA GLY A 35 9.98 4.90 -15.24
C GLY A 35 9.50 3.54 -14.72
N ALA A 36 10.16 2.96 -13.71
CA ALA A 36 9.74 1.70 -13.15
C ALA A 36 8.34 1.80 -12.54
N THR A 37 7.49 0.82 -12.84
CA THR A 37 6.08 0.83 -12.47
C THR A 37 5.75 -0.43 -11.66
N VAL A 38 5.00 -0.25 -10.59
CA VAL A 38 4.32 -1.33 -9.86
C VAL A 38 2.81 -1.11 -9.94
N GLU A 39 2.08 -2.17 -10.28
CA GLU A 39 0.61 -2.18 -10.26
C GLU A 39 0.10 -3.17 -9.21
N ALA A 40 -1.00 -2.81 -8.57
CA ALA A 40 -1.71 -3.65 -7.64
C ALA A 40 -3.21 -3.63 -7.90
N ARG A 41 -3.86 -4.78 -7.69
CA ARG A 41 -5.30 -4.96 -7.76
C ARG A 41 -5.77 -5.55 -6.45
N PHE A 42 -6.81 -4.98 -5.85
CA PHE A 42 -7.29 -5.44 -4.56
C PHE A 42 -8.79 -5.20 -4.44
N GLU A 43 -9.41 -5.92 -3.52
CA GLU A 43 -10.82 -5.79 -3.21
C GLU A 43 -10.99 -5.42 -1.74
N LEU A 44 -11.80 -4.40 -1.51
CA LEU A 44 -12.19 -3.99 -0.18
C LEU A 44 -13.50 -4.68 0.18
N PRO A 45 -13.56 -5.41 1.30
CA PRO A 45 -14.80 -6.05 1.71
C PRO A 45 -15.85 -4.99 2.04
N PRO A 46 -17.14 -5.35 2.08
CA PRO A 46 -18.17 -4.52 2.70
C PRO A 46 -17.72 -4.04 4.08
N PRO A 47 -18.08 -2.81 4.52
CA PRO A 47 -17.93 -2.45 5.92
C PRO A 47 -18.74 -3.44 6.74
N TRP A 48 -18.06 -4.37 7.42
CA TRP A 48 -18.72 -5.21 8.40
C TRP A 48 -19.27 -4.26 9.45
N GLU A 49 -20.57 -4.34 9.74
CA GLU A 49 -21.29 -3.44 10.66
C GLU A 49 -20.72 -3.37 12.10
N LYS A 50 -19.59 -4.05 12.38
CA LYS A 50 -18.92 -4.10 13.69
C LYS A 50 -17.57 -3.40 13.76
N ASP A 51 -16.99 -2.91 12.67
CA ASP A 51 -15.80 -2.03 12.74
C ASP A 51 -16.01 -0.77 11.89
N PRO A 52 -16.66 0.26 12.46
CA PRO A 52 -17.02 1.49 11.77
C PRO A 52 -15.82 2.43 11.54
N LYS A 53 -14.58 1.99 11.80
CA LYS A 53 -13.41 2.87 11.71
C LYS A 53 -13.21 3.37 10.28
N PRO A 54 -12.88 4.67 10.11
CA PRO A 54 -12.49 5.24 8.84
C PRO A 54 -11.40 4.39 8.18
N ARG A 55 -11.70 3.85 6.99
CA ARG A 55 -10.73 3.13 6.15
C ARG A 55 -9.82 4.11 5.43
N THR A 56 -9.10 4.94 6.18
CA THR A 56 -8.09 5.78 5.55
C THR A 56 -6.90 4.89 5.19
N PHE A 57 -6.56 4.84 3.91
CA PHE A 57 -5.41 4.10 3.43
C PHE A 57 -4.21 5.01 3.27
N LEU A 58 -3.08 4.54 3.76
CA LEU A 58 -1.79 5.06 3.33
C LEU A 58 -1.39 4.35 2.03
N ILE A 59 -0.83 5.10 1.10
CA ILE A 59 -0.19 4.62 -0.12
C ILE A 59 1.24 5.15 -0.11
N GLY A 60 2.20 4.25 -0.20
CA GLY A 60 3.60 4.63 -0.29
C GLY A 60 4.48 3.41 -0.40
N PHE A 61 5.57 3.39 0.35
CA PHE A 61 6.51 2.29 0.30
C PHE A 61 7.09 1.99 1.67
N ARG A 62 7.68 0.81 1.78
CA ARG A 62 8.49 0.42 2.93
C ARG A 62 9.78 -0.22 2.49
N THR A 63 10.76 -0.22 3.39
CA THR A 63 11.98 -1.02 3.27
C THR A 63 12.17 -1.83 4.53
N GLY A 64 12.23 -3.15 4.36
CA GLY A 64 12.50 -4.12 5.43
C GLY A 64 13.93 -4.64 5.34
N GLY A 65 14.55 -4.88 6.49
CA GLY A 65 15.88 -5.47 6.58
C GLY A 65 16.08 -6.18 7.92
N PRO A 66 17.26 -6.78 8.15
CA PRO A 66 17.57 -7.43 9.42
C PRO A 66 17.37 -6.50 10.62
N ALA A 67 17.12 -7.08 11.79
CA ALA A 67 17.06 -6.32 13.03
C ALA A 67 18.30 -5.42 13.20
N LYS A 68 18.10 -4.18 13.66
CA LYS A 68 19.13 -3.11 13.75
C LYS A 68 19.64 -2.54 12.42
N ARG A 69 19.11 -3.01 11.27
CA ARG A 69 19.38 -2.49 9.93
C ARG A 69 20.88 -2.36 9.55
N PRO A 70 21.70 -3.42 9.69
CA PRO A 70 23.10 -3.40 9.24
C PRO A 70 23.24 -3.31 7.71
N ASP A 71 22.15 -3.52 6.97
CA ASP A 71 22.05 -3.29 5.52
C ASP A 71 22.08 -1.80 5.15
N MET A 72 21.73 -0.91 6.09
CA MET A 72 21.72 0.53 5.84
C MET A 72 23.13 1.13 5.96
N LYS A 73 23.46 1.98 5.00
CA LYS A 73 24.72 2.74 4.92
C LYS A 73 24.51 4.19 5.38
N PRO A 74 25.59 4.93 5.71
CA PRO A 74 25.50 6.37 5.93
C PRO A 74 24.82 7.06 4.74
N GLY A 75 23.84 7.93 5.03
CA GLY A 75 23.04 8.64 4.02
C GLY A 75 21.73 7.95 3.63
N ASP A 76 21.54 6.65 3.90
CA ASP A 76 20.28 5.97 3.56
C ASP A 76 19.09 6.53 4.34
N VAL A 77 19.29 6.84 5.62
CA VAL A 77 18.22 7.45 6.44
C VAL A 77 17.84 8.82 5.88
N ASP A 78 18.82 9.66 5.56
CA ASP A 78 18.59 10.98 4.97
C ASP A 78 17.89 10.87 3.61
N PHE A 79 18.30 9.90 2.78
CA PHE A 79 17.60 9.59 1.54
C PHE A 79 16.16 9.18 1.83
N LEU A 80 15.90 8.31 2.81
CA LEU A 80 14.57 7.82 3.13
C LEU A 80 13.70 8.85 3.85
N GLU A 81 14.26 9.89 4.47
CA GLU A 81 13.47 10.88 5.23
C GLU A 81 13.32 12.21 4.48
N GLU A 82 14.36 12.66 3.76
CA GLU A 82 14.41 14.03 3.24
C GLU A 82 14.53 14.14 1.71
N ALA A 83 15.04 13.12 1.00
CA ALA A 83 15.18 13.21 -0.45
C ALA A 83 13.83 13.44 -1.15
N ARG A 84 13.82 14.15 -2.28
CA ARG A 84 12.65 14.18 -3.16
C ARG A 84 12.61 12.89 -3.97
N ILE A 85 11.50 12.17 -3.87
CA ILE A 85 11.27 10.90 -4.59
C ILE A 85 9.94 11.08 -5.33
N PRO A 86 9.95 11.67 -6.54
CA PRO A 86 8.73 11.91 -7.30
C PRO A 86 8.11 10.59 -7.75
N LEU A 87 6.97 10.24 -7.16
CA LEU A 87 6.17 9.08 -7.53
C LEU A 87 4.87 9.55 -8.18
N LYS A 88 4.56 8.99 -9.35
CA LYS A 88 3.24 9.12 -9.95
C LYS A 88 2.31 8.06 -9.36
N VAL A 89 1.30 8.46 -8.58
CA VAL A 89 0.36 7.57 -7.89
C VAL A 89 -1.03 7.78 -8.43
N GLN A 90 -1.65 6.71 -8.93
CA GLN A 90 -2.99 6.75 -9.50
C GLN A 90 -3.82 5.57 -8.98
N LEU A 91 -4.97 5.86 -8.39
CA LEU A 91 -5.90 4.89 -7.83
C LEU A 91 -7.25 5.00 -8.54
N TRP A 92 -7.83 3.85 -8.90
CA TRP A 92 -9.14 3.76 -9.51
C TRP A 92 -10.00 2.74 -8.78
N LYS A 93 -11.29 3.04 -8.65
CA LYS A 93 -12.33 2.06 -8.35
C LYS A 93 -12.84 1.44 -9.65
N LEU A 94 -13.06 0.13 -9.62
CA LEU A 94 -13.49 -0.65 -10.78
C LEU A 94 -14.95 -1.08 -10.61
N GLU A 95 -15.78 -0.72 -11.58
CA GLU A 95 -17.20 -1.08 -11.64
C GLU A 95 -17.50 -1.63 -13.04
N GLY A 96 -17.41 -2.96 -13.17
CA GLY A 96 -17.43 -3.62 -14.47
C GLY A 96 -16.21 -3.22 -15.31
N GLU A 97 -16.44 -2.60 -16.46
CA GLU A 97 -15.41 -2.07 -17.35
C GLU A 97 -15.05 -0.60 -17.06
N THR A 98 -15.72 0.04 -16.09
CA THR A 98 -15.51 1.45 -15.76
C THR A 98 -14.39 1.60 -14.72
N GLU A 99 -13.40 2.45 -15.01
CA GLU A 99 -12.39 2.90 -14.04
C GLU A 99 -12.70 4.33 -13.58
N THR A 100 -13.11 4.51 -12.32
CA THR A 100 -13.36 5.83 -11.72
C THR A 100 -12.15 6.25 -10.88
N PRO A 101 -11.47 7.36 -11.18
CA PRO A 101 -10.32 7.81 -10.39
C PRO A 101 -10.74 8.21 -8.97
N ILE A 102 -9.93 7.82 -8.00
CA ILE A 102 -10.08 8.20 -6.60
C ILE A 102 -9.18 9.39 -6.31
N ALA A 103 -9.76 10.47 -5.78
CA ALA A 103 -9.00 11.62 -5.33
C ALA A 103 -8.11 11.22 -4.15
N LEU A 104 -6.83 11.58 -4.23
CA LEU A 104 -5.86 11.32 -3.17
C LEU A 104 -5.52 12.61 -2.44
N GLN A 105 -5.12 12.45 -1.20
CA GLN A 105 -4.69 13.49 -0.29
C GLN A 105 -3.18 13.42 -0.10
N VAL A 106 -2.56 14.56 0.17
CA VAL A 106 -1.14 14.67 0.51
C VAL A 106 -0.97 15.44 1.81
N LEU A 107 0.05 15.09 2.58
CA LEU A 107 0.42 15.85 3.77
C LEU A 107 0.91 17.25 3.35
N ASN A 108 0.27 18.28 3.87
CA ASN A 108 0.73 19.65 3.77
C ASN A 108 1.87 19.89 4.76
N ARG A 109 3.11 19.93 4.25
CA ARG A 109 4.34 20.15 5.03
C ARG A 109 4.52 21.61 5.46
N ASP A 110 3.83 22.55 4.84
CA ASP A 110 3.93 23.98 5.17
C ASP A 110 3.17 24.33 6.45
N LEU A 111 2.25 23.45 6.87
CA LEU A 111 1.53 23.61 8.12
C LEU A 111 2.40 23.21 9.31
N PRO A 112 2.38 24.00 10.40
CA PRO A 112 3.14 23.70 11.61
C PRO A 112 2.77 22.33 12.18
N ALA A 113 3.69 21.71 12.88
CA ALA A 113 3.46 20.41 13.53
C ALA A 113 2.25 20.45 14.49
N VAL A 114 2.06 21.59 15.19
CA VAL A 114 0.90 21.86 16.04
C VAL A 114 -0.12 22.66 15.22
N TRP A 115 -0.79 22.00 14.29
CA TRP A 115 -1.89 22.57 13.50
C TRP A 115 -3.24 22.11 14.07
N GLN A 116 -4.18 23.04 14.23
CA GLN A 116 -5.55 22.73 14.63
C GLN A 116 -6.39 22.46 13.38
N GLY A 117 -6.38 21.21 12.89
CA GLY A 117 -7.15 20.76 11.73
C GLY A 117 -6.50 19.59 11.02
N SER A 118 -7.08 19.16 9.89
CA SER A 118 -6.41 18.20 9.01
C SER A 118 -5.15 18.85 8.44
N ARG A 119 -4.03 18.13 8.51
CA ARG A 119 -2.80 18.49 7.80
C ARG A 119 -2.79 17.93 6.38
N TYR A 120 -3.83 17.20 5.98
CA TYR A 120 -3.96 16.65 4.63
C TYR A 120 -4.84 17.56 3.77
N GLN A 121 -4.47 17.66 2.50
CA GLN A 121 -5.20 18.43 1.50
C GLN A 121 -5.30 17.64 0.19
N PRO A 122 -6.32 17.92 -0.65
CA PRO A 122 -6.43 17.29 -1.95
C PRO A 122 -5.18 17.52 -2.79
N ALA A 123 -4.67 16.45 -3.41
CA ALA A 123 -3.56 16.56 -4.32
C ALA A 123 -3.97 17.36 -5.57
N LYS A 124 -3.07 18.22 -6.06
CA LYS A 124 -3.29 19.03 -7.27
C LYS A 124 -3.00 18.26 -8.57
N GLY A 125 -2.54 17.02 -8.47
CA GLY A 125 -2.13 16.16 -9.57
C GLY A 125 -1.85 14.75 -9.07
N ASP A 126 -1.22 13.94 -9.91
CA ASP A 126 -0.89 12.55 -9.59
C ASP A 126 0.59 12.32 -9.24
N VAL A 127 1.40 13.38 -9.15
CA VAL A 127 2.81 13.32 -8.76
C VAL A 127 3.00 13.79 -7.33
N TYR A 128 3.65 12.95 -6.53
CA TYR A 128 3.91 13.13 -5.10
C TYR A 128 5.40 13.02 -4.86
N GLU A 129 6.01 14.10 -4.38
CA GLU A 129 7.47 14.19 -4.25
C GLU A 129 7.99 13.92 -2.85
N TYR A 130 7.13 14.11 -1.86
CA TYR A 130 7.45 14.01 -0.46
C TYR A 130 6.72 12.84 0.17
N ARG A 131 7.25 12.41 1.30
CA ARG A 131 6.67 11.35 2.12
C ARG A 131 6.71 11.74 3.58
N SER A 132 5.95 11.03 4.39
CA SER A 132 6.00 11.09 5.84
C SER A 132 6.33 9.72 6.38
N ALA A 133 7.23 9.65 7.36
CA ALA A 133 7.36 8.45 8.17
C ALA A 133 6.02 8.19 8.88
N VAL A 134 5.48 6.98 8.75
CA VAL A 134 4.20 6.58 9.34
C VAL A 134 4.29 5.16 9.87
N GLY A 135 3.29 4.74 10.65
CA GLY A 135 3.06 3.32 10.94
C GLY A 135 1.78 2.85 10.28
N ALA A 136 1.87 1.79 9.48
CA ALA A 136 0.72 1.01 9.02
C ALA A 136 0.12 0.19 10.18
N ASP A 137 -1.12 -0.26 10.01
CA ASP A 137 -1.69 -1.29 10.88
C ASP A 137 -0.94 -2.62 10.68
N SER A 138 0.11 -2.81 11.49
CA SER A 138 0.96 -4.00 11.44
C SER A 138 0.19 -5.29 11.72
N ASN A 139 -0.90 -5.26 12.51
CA ASN A 139 -1.70 -6.46 12.79
C ASN A 139 -2.39 -6.96 11.51
N SER A 140 -2.95 -6.05 10.71
CA SER A 140 -3.54 -6.39 9.42
C SER A 140 -2.51 -6.98 8.46
N LEU A 141 -1.29 -6.43 8.42
CA LEU A 141 -0.21 -6.95 7.58
C LEU A 141 0.28 -8.33 8.05
N VAL A 142 0.42 -8.56 9.37
CA VAL A 142 0.78 -9.87 9.94
C VAL A 142 -0.28 -10.92 9.63
N ASN A 143 -1.56 -10.60 9.86
CA ASN A 143 -2.67 -11.52 9.60
C ASN A 143 -2.78 -11.90 8.11
N ALA A 144 -2.37 -11.01 7.21
CA ALA A 144 -2.30 -11.27 5.77
C ALA A 144 -1.02 -12.00 5.33
N GLY A 145 -0.09 -12.31 6.25
CA GLY A 145 1.21 -12.91 5.92
C GLY A 145 2.15 -11.97 5.17
N LYS A 146 1.93 -10.66 5.27
CA LYS A 146 2.67 -9.60 4.55
C LYS A 146 3.60 -8.80 5.46
N TYR A 147 3.90 -9.32 6.65
CA TYR A 147 4.80 -8.71 7.61
C TYR A 147 5.59 -9.79 8.33
N ASP A 148 6.91 -9.75 8.20
CA ASP A 148 7.80 -10.61 8.98
C ASP A 148 8.23 -9.88 10.26
N ILE A 149 7.74 -10.36 11.40
CA ILE A 149 8.02 -9.74 12.71
C ILE A 149 9.49 -9.79 13.12
N SER A 150 10.33 -10.57 12.43
CA SER A 150 11.77 -10.60 12.67
C SER A 150 12.54 -9.46 11.97
N LEU A 151 11.89 -8.78 11.01
CA LEU A 151 12.48 -7.69 10.25
C LEU A 151 12.18 -6.32 10.87
N ALA A 152 13.10 -5.38 10.65
CA ALA A 152 12.91 -3.97 10.97
C ALA A 152 12.43 -3.22 9.73
N TYR A 153 11.18 -2.78 9.74
CA TYR A 153 10.60 -2.01 8.65
C TYR A 153 10.68 -0.50 8.91
N ARG A 154 10.95 0.25 7.85
CA ARG A 154 10.70 1.70 7.77
C ARG A 154 9.62 1.93 6.74
N GLU A 155 8.55 2.60 7.13
CA GLU A 155 7.33 2.77 6.33
C GLU A 155 7.09 4.27 6.06
N TYR A 156 6.76 4.58 4.81
CA TYR A 156 6.63 5.95 4.34
C TYR A 156 5.32 6.10 3.54
N GLU A 157 4.48 7.04 3.96
CA GLU A 157 3.28 7.44 3.23
C GLU A 157 3.65 8.55 2.24
N VAL A 158 3.22 8.40 1.00
CA VAL A 158 3.44 9.37 -0.08
C VAL A 158 2.13 10.05 -0.46
N ALA A 159 1.04 9.28 -0.46
CA ALA A 159 -0.32 9.73 -0.67
C ALA A 159 -1.27 8.95 0.23
N ARG A 160 -2.49 9.46 0.38
CA ARG A 160 -3.53 8.82 1.18
C ARG A 160 -4.85 8.87 0.45
N ALA A 161 -5.65 7.81 0.58
CA ALA A 161 -7.06 7.83 0.21
C ALA A 161 -7.88 7.91 1.50
N ASP A 162 -8.73 8.92 1.62
CA ASP A 162 -9.55 9.11 2.81
C ASP A 162 -10.75 8.16 2.80
N SER A 163 -11.21 7.83 4.01
CA SER A 163 -12.30 6.86 4.19
C SER A 163 -13.60 7.24 3.49
N GLY A 164 -13.84 8.54 3.27
CA GLY A 164 -15.04 9.03 2.57
C GLY A 164 -15.09 8.65 1.10
N ASP A 165 -13.92 8.43 0.49
CA ASP A 165 -13.79 8.11 -0.93
C ASP A 165 -13.66 6.59 -1.17
N LEU A 166 -13.54 5.80 -0.09
CA LEU A 166 -13.26 4.37 -0.14
C LEU A 166 -14.49 3.55 0.25
N THR A 167 -15.10 2.92 -0.77
CA THR A 167 -16.27 2.03 -0.62
C THR A 167 -15.90 0.57 -0.89
N ALA A 168 -16.79 -0.36 -0.56
CA ALA A 168 -16.59 -1.76 -0.90
C ALA A 168 -16.44 -1.95 -2.43
N GLY A 169 -15.63 -2.93 -2.83
CA GLY A 169 -15.44 -3.29 -4.24
C GLY A 169 -13.97 -3.35 -4.66
N LYS A 170 -13.76 -3.39 -5.98
CA LYS A 170 -12.46 -3.66 -6.61
C LYS A 170 -11.74 -2.36 -6.94
N TYR A 171 -10.42 -2.38 -6.80
CA TYR A 171 -9.54 -1.24 -7.04
C TYR A 171 -8.34 -1.65 -7.88
N ARG A 172 -7.82 -0.69 -8.64
CA ARG A 172 -6.52 -0.75 -9.32
C ARG A 172 -5.66 0.41 -8.85
N LEU A 173 -4.42 0.12 -8.49
CA LEU A 173 -3.41 1.11 -8.15
C LEU A 173 -2.25 0.98 -9.13
N LYS A 174 -1.74 2.10 -9.59
CA LYS A 174 -0.49 2.20 -10.35
C LYS A 174 0.42 3.21 -9.68
N VAL A 175 1.67 2.81 -9.42
CA VAL A 175 2.72 3.70 -8.93
C VAL A 175 3.90 3.64 -9.87
N THR A 176 4.35 4.80 -10.36
CA THR A 176 5.53 4.93 -11.22
C THR A 176 6.59 5.77 -10.52
N ASN A 177 7.80 5.25 -10.40
CA ASN A 177 8.94 6.04 -9.97
C ASN A 177 9.40 6.95 -11.11
N LEU A 178 9.49 8.27 -10.89
CA LEU A 178 9.86 9.23 -11.94
C LEU A 178 11.35 9.61 -11.92
N GLN A 179 12.12 9.11 -10.95
CA GLN A 179 13.52 9.49 -10.76
C GLN A 179 14.40 8.27 -10.48
N ALA A 180 15.62 8.27 -11.00
CA ALA A 180 16.59 7.23 -10.67
C ALA A 180 17.24 7.51 -9.31
N ASN A 181 17.38 6.48 -8.48
CA ASN A 181 17.98 6.57 -7.14
C ASN A 181 19.02 5.44 -6.94
N PRO A 182 20.16 5.48 -7.66
CA PRO A 182 21.17 4.42 -7.61
C PRO A 182 21.81 4.24 -6.23
N ASP A 183 21.83 5.28 -5.40
CA ASP A 183 22.47 5.26 -4.08
C ASP A 183 21.79 4.28 -3.11
N VAL A 184 20.52 3.93 -3.36
CA VAL A 184 19.75 2.98 -2.55
C VAL A 184 19.56 1.62 -3.23
N ALA A 185 20.36 1.30 -4.25
CA ALA A 185 20.26 0.03 -4.96
C ALA A 185 20.53 -1.23 -4.09
N HIS A 186 21.13 -1.06 -2.91
CA HIS A 186 21.30 -2.15 -1.93
C HIS A 186 20.09 -2.37 -1.01
N LEU A 187 19.09 -1.50 -1.05
CA LEU A 187 17.87 -1.62 -0.24
C LEU A 187 16.75 -2.30 -1.04
N ASN A 188 15.96 -3.12 -0.35
CA ASN A 188 14.74 -3.68 -0.89
C ASN A 188 13.56 -2.77 -0.57
N PHE A 189 12.79 -2.44 -1.59
CA PHE A 189 11.59 -1.61 -1.48
C PHE A 189 10.34 -2.37 -1.87
N GLU A 190 9.28 -2.13 -1.12
CA GLU A 190 7.96 -2.67 -1.40
C GLU A 190 6.95 -1.53 -1.44
N LEU A 191 6.08 -1.54 -2.45
CA LEU A 191 4.81 -0.82 -2.44
C LEU A 191 4.04 -1.25 -1.19
N LEU A 192 3.59 -0.26 -0.42
CA LEU A 192 2.77 -0.46 0.76
C LEU A 192 1.42 0.22 0.57
N VAL A 193 0.34 -0.56 0.68
CA VAL A 193 -1.04 -0.03 0.80
C VAL A 193 -1.68 -0.71 1.99
N ALA A 194 -1.97 0.06 3.03
CA ALA A 194 -2.49 -0.49 4.27
C ALA A 194 -3.42 0.50 4.98
N ASN A 195 -4.22 -0.01 5.91
CA ASN A 195 -4.93 0.85 6.84
C ASN A 195 -3.93 1.68 7.65
N TYR A 196 -4.28 2.94 7.88
CA TYR A 196 -3.53 3.79 8.80
C TYR A 196 -3.66 3.26 10.23
N ASN A 197 -2.55 3.26 10.99
CA ASN A 197 -2.58 2.95 12.40
C ASN A 197 -3.12 4.15 13.19
N VAL A 198 -4.42 4.14 13.49
CA VAL A 198 -5.01 5.07 14.46
C VAL A 198 -4.70 4.53 15.85
N LYS A 199 -3.56 4.96 16.41
CA LYS A 199 -3.28 4.76 17.84
C LYS A 199 -4.27 5.52 18.71
#